data_AF-A0A661KZ09-F1
#
_entry.id   AF-A0A661KZ09-F1
#
_cell.length_a   1.000
_cell.length_b   1.000
_cell.length_c   1.000
_cell.angle_alpha   90.00
_cell.angle_beta   90.00
_cell.angle_gamma   90.00
#
_symmetry.space_group_name_H-M   'P 1'
#
loop_
_entity.id
_entity.type
_entity.pdbx_description
1 polymer ?
#
loop_
_entity_poly.entity_id
_entity_poly.type
_entity_poly.pdbx_seq_one_letter_code
_entity_poly.pdbx_strand_id
1 'polypeptide(L)'
;MKKKMFSTQVKNELLKEFKKLAIDLERPINDVLEEAMLDLLEKYGIEFKVETLAALAKSQQTVMSKVAKEKVRINEHVQAS
;
A
#
# COMPACT_ATOMS: atom_id res chain seq x y z
N MET A 1 0.27 -2.40 -7.01
CA MET A 1 -0.45 -2.09 -5.75
C MET A 1 -1.94 -1.92 -6.04
N LYS A 2 -2.80 -2.25 -5.08
CA LYS A 2 -4.25 -2.08 -5.25
C LYS A 2 -4.63 -0.64 -4.93
N LYS A 3 -5.05 0.14 -5.94
CA LYS A 3 -5.60 1.49 -5.75
C LYS A 3 -7.01 1.39 -5.15
N LYS A 4 -7.37 2.31 -4.25
CA LYS A 4 -8.73 2.45 -3.71
C LYS A 4 -9.33 3.76 -4.20
N MET A 5 -10.66 3.79 -4.40
CA MET A 5 -11.35 5.04 -4.70
C MET A 5 -11.20 6.02 -3.53
N PHE A 6 -10.91 7.28 -3.88
CA PHE A 6 -10.82 8.38 -2.94
C PHE A 6 -11.79 9.48 -3.40
N SER A 7 -12.98 9.53 -2.78
CA SER A 7 -14.02 10.52 -3.10
C SER A 7 -14.25 11.45 -1.92
N THR A 8 -13.73 12.66 -2.01
CA THR A 8 -13.97 13.75 -1.04
C THR A 8 -14.18 15.06 -1.77
N GLN A 9 -14.77 16.06 -1.11
CA GLN A 9 -14.98 17.39 -1.68
C GLN A 9 -13.69 18.22 -1.60
N VAL A 10 -13.39 18.97 -2.66
CA VAL A 10 -12.26 19.90 -2.75
C VAL A 10 -12.73 21.24 -3.32
N LYS A 11 -12.01 22.32 -3.00
CA LYS A 11 -12.33 23.66 -3.51
C LYS A 11 -12.27 23.66 -5.05
N ASN A 12 -13.34 24.16 -5.68
CA ASN A 12 -13.48 24.11 -7.14
C ASN A 12 -12.34 24.83 -7.87
N GLU A 13 -11.94 26.01 -7.39
CA GLU A 13 -10.86 26.81 -7.99
C GLU A 13 -9.51 26.08 -7.90
N LEU A 14 -9.19 25.49 -6.75
CA LEU A 14 -7.99 24.68 -6.58
C LEU A 14 -7.99 23.48 -7.53
N LEU A 15 -9.13 22.79 -7.66
CA LEU A 15 -9.25 21.65 -8.56
C LEU A 15 -9.06 22.03 -10.03
N LYS A 16 -9.48 23.24 -10.44
CA LYS A 16 -9.26 23.75 -11.81
C LYS A 16 -7.76 23.94 -12.10
N GLU A 17 -7.05 24.63 -11.22
CA GLU A 17 -5.61 24.83 -11.37
C GLU A 17 -4.84 23.50 -11.34
N PHE A 18 -5.24 22.58 -10.46
CA PHE A 18 -4.63 21.25 -10.39
C PHE A 18 -4.85 20.42 -11.66
N LYS A 19 -6.04 20.51 -12.28
CA LYS A 19 -6.33 19.89 -13.58
C LYS A 19 -5.47 20.49 -14.69
N LYS A 20 -5.31 21.81 -14.70
CA LYS A 20 -4.47 22.50 -15.67
C LYS A 20 -3.02 22.03 -15.56
N LEU A 21 -2.49 21.95 -14.34
CA LEU A 21 -1.15 21.40 -14.08
C LEU A 21 -1.00 19.98 -14.63
N ALA A 22 -1.97 19.10 -14.39
CA ALA A 22 -1.92 17.73 -14.91
C ALA A 22 -1.91 17.67 -16.46
N ILE A 23 -2.62 18.59 -17.12
CA ILE A 23 -2.61 18.74 -18.58
C ILE A 23 -1.24 19.25 -19.06
N ASP A 24 -0.72 20.31 -18.44
CA ASP A 24 0.59 20.90 -18.79
C ASP A 24 1.74 19.90 -18.63
N LEU A 25 1.60 18.94 -17.69
CA LEU A 25 2.54 17.85 -17.46
C LEU A 25 2.29 16.59 -18.30
N GLU A 26 1.21 16.56 -19.10
CA GLU A 26 0.76 15.39 -19.87
C GLU A 26 0.60 14.11 -19.01
N ARG A 27 0.10 14.27 -17.77
CA ARG A 27 -0.01 13.18 -16.79
C ARG A 27 -1.44 12.98 -16.28
N PRO A 28 -1.80 11.75 -15.87
CA PRO A 28 -3.06 11.53 -15.16
C PRO A 28 -3.15 12.36 -13.87
N ILE A 29 -4.29 12.99 -13.63
CA ILE A 29 -4.52 13.84 -12.44
C ILE A 29 -4.22 13.10 -11.12
N ASN A 30 -4.50 11.80 -11.06
CA ASN A 30 -4.25 10.99 -9.87
C ASN A 30 -2.75 10.80 -9.61
N ASP A 31 -1.92 10.75 -10.65
CA ASP A 31 -0.48 10.58 -10.48
C ASP A 31 0.15 11.87 -9.93
N VAL A 32 -0.32 13.03 -10.40
CA VAL A 32 0.07 14.35 -9.86
C VAL A 32 -0.45 14.53 -8.43
N LEU A 33 -1.66 14.03 -8.12
CA LEU A 33 -2.21 14.04 -6.77
C LEU A 33 -1.39 13.16 -5.82
N GLU A 34 -1.06 11.93 -6.23
CA GLU A 34 -0.23 11.01 -5.44
C GLU A 34 1.15 11.63 -5.17
N GLU A 35 1.77 12.31 -6.15
CA GLU A 35 3.01 13.07 -5.96
C GLU A 35 2.85 14.21 -4.94
N ALA A 36 1.84 15.06 -5.09
CA ALA A 36 1.59 16.16 -4.15
C ALA A 36 1.32 15.65 -2.71
N MET A 37 0.73 14.47 -2.57
CA MET A 37 0.56 13.82 -1.26
C MET A 37 1.90 13.38 -0.68
N LEU A 38 2.80 12.80 -1.47
CA LEU A 38 4.13 12.38 -1.02
C LEU A 38 4.97 13.58 -0.59
N ASP A 39 5.00 14.66 -1.38
CA ASP A 39 5.70 15.90 -1.04
C ASP A 39 5.21 16.48 0.28
N LEU A 40 3.89 16.43 0.52
CA LEU A 40 3.32 16.91 1.76
C LEU A 40 3.73 16.04 2.95
N LEU A 41 3.74 14.71 2.80
CA LEU A 41 4.20 13.80 3.86
C LEU A 41 5.68 14.01 4.18
N GLU A 42 6.54 14.16 3.17
CA GLU A 42 7.96 14.44 3.33
C GLU A 42 8.18 15.76 4.07
N LYS A 43 7.42 16.81 3.73
CA LYS A 43 7.48 18.11 4.42
C LYS A 43 7.21 18.00 5.92
N TYR A 44 6.44 17.02 6.36
CA TYR A 44 6.15 16.75 7.78
C TYR A 44 7.00 15.62 8.38
N GLY A 45 8.01 15.12 7.65
CA GLY A 45 8.89 14.04 8.12
C GLY A 45 8.19 12.68 8.24
N ILE A 46 7.07 12.50 7.54
CA ILE A 46 6.30 11.25 7.58
C ILE A 46 6.82 10.34 6.46
N GLU A 47 7.49 9.26 6.84
CA GLU A 47 8.00 8.27 5.89
C GLU A 47 6.85 7.45 5.29
N PHE A 48 6.59 7.60 3.98
CA PHE A 48 5.65 6.75 3.26
C PHE A 48 6.33 5.43 2.85
N LYS A 49 6.00 4.35 3.56
CA LYS A 49 6.53 3.01 3.25
C LYS A 49 5.68 2.36 2.17
N VAL A 50 6.26 2.22 0.99
CA VAL A 50 5.69 1.38 -0.05
C VAL A 50 5.77 -0.07 0.41
N GLU A 51 4.63 -0.69 0.73
CA GLU A 51 4.56 -2.15 0.90
C GLU A 51 4.90 -2.81 -0.43
N THR A 52 6.17 -3.11 -0.63
CA THR A 52 6.66 -3.88 -1.77
C THR A 52 6.20 -5.33 -1.64
N LEU A 53 6.16 -6.05 -2.76
CA LEU A 53 5.83 -7.49 -2.83
C LEU A 53 6.63 -8.34 -1.80
N ALA A 54 7.79 -7.86 -1.36
CA ALA A 54 8.59 -8.47 -0.28
C ALA A 54 7.87 -8.54 1.07
N ALA A 55 7.03 -7.56 1.43
CA ALA A 55 6.24 -7.59 2.67
C ALA A 55 5.14 -8.66 2.62
N LEU A 56 4.50 -8.83 1.46
CA LEU A 56 3.53 -9.90 1.22
C LEU A 56 4.18 -11.30 1.17
N ALA A 57 5.38 -11.41 0.61
CA ALA A 57 6.15 -12.66 0.62
C ALA A 57 6.51 -13.07 2.07
N LYS A 58 6.92 -12.11 2.91
CA LYS A 58 7.19 -12.36 4.34
C LYS A 58 5.94 -12.79 5.11
N SER A 59 4.76 -12.23 4.81
CA SER A 59 3.51 -12.65 5.45
C SER A 59 3.10 -14.07 5.03
N GLN A 60 3.24 -14.44 3.74
CA GLN A 60 2.97 -15.80 3.26
C GLN A 60 3.95 -16.84 3.84
N GLN A 61 5.25 -16.54 3.90
CA GLN A 61 6.24 -17.43 4.49
C GLN A 61 6.00 -17.65 5.99
N THR A 62 5.56 -16.61 6.70
CA THR A 62 5.19 -16.70 8.13
C THR A 62 4.00 -17.65 8.32
N VAL A 63 2.96 -17.55 7.48
CA VAL A 63 1.78 -18.44 7.54
C VAL A 63 2.15 -19.89 7.21
N MET A 64 2.94 -20.13 6.16
CA MET A 64 3.38 -21.47 5.79
C MET A 64 4.26 -22.12 6.86
N SER A 65 5.11 -21.35 7.52
CA SER A 65 5.94 -21.87 8.63
C SER A 65 5.10 -22.26 9.86
N LYS A 66 4.01 -21.53 10.15
CA LYS A 66 3.09 -21.86 11.25
C LYS A 66 2.31 -23.14 10.95
N VAL A 67 1.79 -23.28 9.73
CA VAL A 67 1.08 -24.50 9.28
C VAL A 67 2.01 -25.71 9.30
N ALA A 68 3.26 -25.56 8.87
CA ALA A 68 4.25 -26.63 8.92
C ALA A 68 4.53 -27.10 10.37
N LYS A 69 4.70 -26.16 11.31
CA LYS A 69 4.92 -26.48 12.73
C LYS A 69 3.71 -27.17 13.37
N GLU A 70 2.49 -26.74 13.04
CA GLU A 70 1.27 -27.34 13.57
C GLU A 70 1.08 -28.79 13.07
N LYS A 71 1.39 -29.06 11.79
CA LYS A 71 1.36 -30.43 11.25
C LYS A 71 2.35 -31.37 11.94
N VAL A 72 3.56 -30.89 12.26
CA VAL A 72 4.56 -31.69 12.99
C VAL A 72 4.06 -32.02 14.39
N ARG A 73 3.51 -31.02 15.11
CA ARG A 73 2.97 -31.20 16.46
C ARG A 73 1.84 -32.24 16.53
N ILE A 74 0.93 -32.21 15.55
CA ILE A 74 -0.19 -33.18 15.47
C ILE A 74 0.35 -34.59 15.22
N ASN A 75 1.35 -34.74 14.34
CA ASN A 75 1.93 -36.04 14.03
C ASN A 75 2.67 -36.66 15.23
N GLU A 76 3.39 -35.86 16.00
CA GLU A 76 4.04 -36.31 17.25
C GLU A 76 3.03 -36.76 18.30
N HIS A 77 1.87 -36.09 18.40
CA HIS A 77 0.81 -36.48 19.33
C HIS A 77 0.14 -37.81 18.95
N VAL A 78 -0.05 -38.03 17.64
CA VAL A 78 -0.64 -39.27 17.11
C VAL A 78 0.31 -40.47 17.25
N GLN A 79 1.62 -40.27 17.18
CA GLN A 79 2.60 -41.37 17.34
C GLN A 79 2.96 -41.69 18.80
N ALA A 80 2.58 -40.84 19.76
CA ALA A 80 2.81 -41.06 21.20
C ALA A 80 1.61 -41.70 21.93
N SER A 81 0.54 -42.05 21.20
CA SER A 81 -0.67 -42.72 21.70
C SER A 81 -0.76 -44.16 21.20
#